data_AF-X1QSD5-F1
#
_entry.id   AF-X1QSD5-F1
#
_cell.length_a   1.000
_cell.length_b   1.000
_cell.length_c   1.000
_cell.angle_alpha   90.00
_cell.angle_beta   90.00
_cell.angle_gamma   90.00
#
_symmetry.space_group_name_H-M   'P 1'
#
loop_
_entity.id
_entity.type
_entity.pdbx_description
1 polymer ?
#
loop_
_entity_poly.entity_id
_entity_poly.type
_entity_poly.pdbx_seq_one_letter_code
_entity_poly.pdbx_strand_id
1 'polypeptide(L)'
;HLKDLEAQVCPLAKINIIPISKGGLDEGYGSSITWDARVYKRGVMGPLPVEELVLIGAGVSEEEAKRWVAQTVKAVATLNRLYPVLLPAIAERVKQIEASVPAALPEAASAGHESTREKFEV
;
A
#
# COMPACT_ATOMS: atom_id res chain seq x y z
N HIS A 1 4.99 13.85 3.61
CA HIS A 1 5.39 12.80 4.58
C HIS A 1 4.20 11.89 4.82
N LEU A 2 4.31 10.59 4.52
CA LEU A 2 3.26 9.57 4.69
C LEU A 2 2.80 9.45 6.16
N LYS A 3 1.85 10.28 6.59
CA LYS A 3 1.22 10.16 7.92
C LYS A 3 -0.20 9.60 7.86
N ASP A 4 -0.72 9.30 6.67
CA ASP A 4 -2.13 8.94 6.47
C ASP A 4 -2.55 7.61 7.13
N LEU A 5 -1.58 6.82 7.61
CA LEU A 5 -1.79 5.54 8.27
C LEU A 5 -1.42 5.55 9.77
N GLU A 6 -1.23 6.74 10.34
CA GLU A 6 -0.95 6.94 11.76
C GLU A 6 -2.04 7.81 12.39
N ALA A 7 -2.53 7.40 13.56
CA ALA A 7 -3.48 8.16 14.34
C ALA A 7 -2.99 8.30 15.78
N GLN A 8 -2.78 9.53 16.25
CA GLN A 8 -2.51 9.81 17.65
C GLN A 8 -3.82 9.69 18.44
N VAL A 9 -3.94 8.69 19.31
CA VAL A 9 -5.18 8.43 20.08
C VAL A 9 -5.18 9.09 21.44
N CYS A 10 -4.00 9.32 22.03
CA CYS A 10 -3.80 10.13 23.23
C CYS A 10 -2.34 10.61 23.28
N PRO A 11 -1.92 11.50 24.20
CA PRO A 11 -0.53 11.98 24.26
C PRO A 11 0.54 10.88 24.44
N LEU A 12 0.15 9.69 24.88
CA LEU A 12 1.05 8.58 25.19
C LEU A 12 0.99 7.43 24.19
N ALA A 13 0.00 7.41 23.29
CA ALA A 13 -0.21 6.30 22.38
C ALA A 13 -0.70 6.73 21.01
N LYS A 14 -0.25 5.97 20.00
CA LYS A 14 -0.67 6.10 18.62
C LYS A 14 -0.95 4.73 18.01
N ILE A 15 -1.88 4.71 17.07
CA ILE A 15 -2.16 3.56 16.21
C ILE A 15 -1.43 3.77 14.89
N ASN A 16 -0.74 2.74 14.42
CA ASN A 16 -0.09 2.71 13.12
C ASN A 16 -0.62 1.51 12.33
N ILE A 17 -1.06 1.75 11.10
CA ILE A 17 -1.38 0.70 10.13
C ILE A 17 -0.18 0.54 9.20
N ILE A 18 0.37 -0.65 9.15
CA ILE A 18 1.66 -0.95 8.52
C ILE A 18 1.42 -1.97 7.39
N PRO A 19 1.93 -1.72 6.18
CA PRO A 19 1.93 -2.74 5.14
C PRO A 19 2.99 -3.78 5.47
N ILE A 20 2.60 -5.05 5.49
CA ILE A 20 3.49 -6.20 5.60
C ILE A 20 3.58 -6.84 4.22
N SER A 21 4.75 -6.71 3.60
CA SER A 21 5.09 -7.48 2.41
C SER A 21 5.22 -8.95 2.78
N LYS A 22 4.48 -9.79 2.07
CA LYS A 22 4.51 -11.25 2.15
C LYS A 22 4.94 -11.83 0.81
N GLY A 23 5.48 -13.04 0.84
CA GLY A 23 6.00 -13.77 -0.32
C GLY A 23 7.08 -14.76 0.10
N GLY A 24 7.01 -15.98 -0.41
CA GLY A 24 8.02 -17.01 -0.18
C GLY A 24 9.21 -16.89 -1.14
N LEU A 25 10.27 -17.68 -0.89
CA LEU A 25 11.44 -17.73 -1.76
C LEU A 25 11.08 -18.03 -3.22
N ASP A 26 10.03 -18.84 -3.42
CA ASP A 26 9.61 -19.35 -4.73
C ASP A 26 8.62 -18.41 -5.46
N GLU A 27 7.99 -17.47 -4.73
CA GLU A 27 6.99 -16.53 -5.28
C GLU A 27 7.55 -15.11 -5.48
N GLY A 28 8.74 -14.84 -4.95
CA GLY A 28 9.33 -13.50 -4.85
C GLY A 28 8.84 -12.73 -3.62
N TYR A 29 9.78 -12.12 -2.89
CA TYR A 29 9.44 -11.20 -1.80
C TYR A 29 8.54 -10.06 -2.31
N GLY A 30 7.43 -9.82 -1.62
CA GLY A 30 6.48 -8.77 -2.00
C GLY A 30 5.42 -9.21 -3.02
N SER A 31 5.24 -10.52 -3.22
CA SER A 31 4.14 -11.07 -4.01
C SER A 31 2.77 -10.63 -3.49
N SER A 32 2.62 -10.45 -2.18
CA SER A 32 1.42 -9.96 -1.51
C SER A 32 1.71 -8.83 -0.50
N ILE A 33 0.72 -7.98 -0.25
CA ILE A 33 0.71 -7.06 0.89
C ILE A 33 -0.46 -7.42 1.78
N THR A 34 -0.21 -7.52 3.08
CA THR A 34 -1.27 -7.55 4.09
C THR A 34 -1.10 -6.38 5.03
N TRP A 35 -2.20 -5.76 5.45
CA TRP A 35 -2.15 -4.63 6.37
C TRP A 35 -2.34 -5.10 7.81
N ASP A 36 -1.44 -4.66 8.69
CA ASP A 36 -1.44 -4.96 10.12
C ASP A 36 -1.55 -3.65 10.92
N ALA A 37 -2.25 -3.67 12.05
CA ALA A 37 -2.44 -2.48 12.87
C ALA A 37 -1.87 -2.68 14.27
N ARG A 38 -1.12 -1.69 14.75
CA ARG A 38 -0.40 -1.76 16.02
C ARG A 38 -0.54 -0.48 16.84
N VAL A 39 -0.63 -0.63 18.15
CA VAL A 39 -0.53 0.46 19.12
C VAL A 39 0.93 0.61 19.56
N TYR A 40 1.47 1.81 19.44
CA TYR A 40 2.75 2.19 20.04
C TYR A 40 2.48 3.09 21.24
N LYS A 41 2.85 2.61 22.44
CA LYS A 41 2.70 3.35 23.70
C LYS A 41 4.07 3.78 24.22
N ARG A 42 4.19 5.05 24.62
CA ARG A 42 5.41 5.59 25.22
C ARG A 42 5.76 4.85 26.51
N GLY A 43 7.00 4.39 26.61
CA GLY A 43 7.51 3.67 27.79
C GLY A 43 7.16 2.18 27.83
N VAL A 44 6.51 1.63 26.80
CA VAL A 44 6.29 0.19 26.64
C VAL A 44 7.19 -0.35 25.54
N MET A 45 7.78 -1.52 25.77
CA MET A 45 8.63 -2.19 24.79
C MET A 45 7.78 -2.90 23.75
N GLY A 46 7.97 -2.54 22.48
CA GLY A 46 7.34 -3.18 21.34
C GLY A 46 5.92 -2.70 21.01
N PRO A 47 5.42 -3.03 19.80
CA PRO A 47 4.06 -2.76 19.39
C PRO A 47 3.06 -3.71 20.07
N LEU A 48 1.89 -3.18 20.43
CA LEU A 48 0.77 -3.93 21.01
C LEU A 48 -0.36 -4.10 19.98
N PRO A 49 -1.24 -5.10 20.12
CA PRO A 49 -2.44 -5.20 19.29
C PRO A 49 -3.40 -4.02 19.54
N VAL A 50 -4.21 -3.69 18.53
CA VAL A 50 -5.26 -2.66 18.64
C VAL A 50 -6.50 -3.29 19.29
N GLU A 51 -6.51 -3.31 20.62
CA GLU A 51 -7.59 -3.85 21.45
C GLU A 51 -8.07 -2.81 22.46
N GLU A 52 -9.34 -2.92 22.88
CA GLU A 52 -9.96 -1.95 23.79
C GLU A 52 -9.17 -1.82 25.09
N LEU A 53 -8.83 -2.94 25.74
CA LEU A 53 -8.08 -2.94 27.00
C LEU A 53 -6.69 -2.31 26.86
N VAL A 54 -6.03 -2.48 25.72
CA VAL A 54 -4.73 -1.87 25.44
C VAL A 54 -4.85 -0.35 25.35
N LEU A 55 -5.88 0.15 24.65
CA LEU A 55 -6.14 1.57 24.49
C LEU A 55 -6.57 2.23 25.81
N ILE A 56 -7.44 1.55 26.57
CA ILE A 56 -7.84 2.00 27.91
C ILE A 56 -6.63 2.05 28.84
N GLY A 57 -5.79 1.01 28.83
CA GLY A 57 -4.52 0.98 29.57
C GLY A 57 -3.50 2.04 29.10
N ALA A 58 -3.69 2.64 27.92
CA ALA A 58 -2.92 3.76 27.42
C ALA A 58 -3.51 5.15 27.80
N GLY A 59 -4.67 5.17 28.45
CA GLY A 59 -5.35 6.40 28.90
C GLY A 59 -6.39 6.93 27.91
N VAL A 60 -6.83 6.12 26.94
CA VAL A 60 -7.99 6.42 26.09
C VAL A 60 -9.27 6.09 26.85
N SER A 61 -10.32 6.90 26.73
CA SER A 61 -11.61 6.58 27.37
C SER A 61 -12.23 5.32 26.76
N GLU A 62 -13.06 4.60 27.51
CA GLU A 62 -13.66 3.34 27.03
C GLU A 62 -14.46 3.53 25.73
N GLU A 63 -15.24 4.60 25.65
CA GLU A 63 -16.04 4.94 24.47
C GLU A 63 -15.17 5.30 23.25
N GLU A 64 -14.07 6.03 23.45
CA GLU A 64 -13.10 6.31 22.39
C GLU A 64 -12.36 5.03 21.98
N ALA A 65 -11.99 4.17 22.92
CA ALA A 65 -11.29 2.92 22.65
C ALA A 65 -12.12 2.01 21.73
N LYS A 66 -13.42 1.84 22.02
CA LYS A 66 -14.36 1.10 21.16
C LYS A 66 -14.43 1.70 19.75
N ARG A 67 -14.50 3.03 19.64
CA ARG A 67 -14.49 3.73 18.34
C ARG A 67 -13.20 3.47 17.56
N TRP A 68 -12.05 3.60 18.20
CA TRP A 68 -10.75 3.41 17.57
C TRP A 68 -10.54 1.98 17.10
N VAL A 69 -10.96 0.97 17.88
CA VAL A 69 -10.92 -0.44 17.45
C VAL A 69 -11.79 -0.64 16.22
N ALA A 70 -13.05 -0.21 16.24
CA ALA A 70 -13.97 -0.37 15.12
C ALA A 70 -13.47 0.35 13.85
N GLN A 71 -12.98 1.58 13.98
CA GLN A 71 -12.42 2.35 12.88
C GLN A 71 -11.17 1.70 12.30
N THR A 72 -10.26 1.22 13.15
CA THR A 72 -9.04 0.54 12.72
C THR A 72 -9.35 -0.75 11.98
N VAL A 73 -10.26 -1.58 12.50
CA VAL A 73 -10.71 -2.82 11.84
C VAL A 73 -11.28 -2.51 10.45
N LYS A 74 -12.14 -1.49 10.34
CA LYS A 74 -12.70 -1.06 9.06
C LYS A 74 -11.63 -0.55 8.10
N ALA A 75 -10.65 0.21 8.59
CA ALA A 75 -9.55 0.73 7.80
C ALA A 75 -8.67 -0.41 7.25
N VAL A 76 -8.26 -1.35 8.10
CA VAL A 76 -7.48 -2.53 7.69
C VAL A 76 -8.25 -3.38 6.68
N ALA A 77 -9.53 -3.65 6.90
CA ALA A 77 -10.35 -4.38 5.94
C ALA A 77 -10.47 -3.65 4.60
N THR A 78 -10.61 -2.32 4.64
CA THR A 78 -10.67 -1.49 3.43
C THR A 78 -9.35 -1.53 2.68
N LEU A 79 -8.22 -1.39 3.37
CA LEU A 79 -6.89 -1.42 2.77
C LEU A 79 -6.59 -2.80 2.16
N ASN A 80 -6.91 -3.90 2.85
CA ASN A 80 -6.76 -5.24 2.29
C ASN A 80 -7.66 -5.45 1.05
N ARG A 81 -8.83 -4.81 0.98
CA ARG A 81 -9.72 -4.86 -0.19
C ARG A 81 -9.22 -4.01 -1.36
N LEU A 82 -8.66 -2.83 -1.08
CA LEU A 82 -8.18 -1.88 -2.09
C LEU A 82 -6.82 -2.28 -2.67
N TYR A 83 -5.99 -2.93 -1.85
CA TYR A 83 -4.67 -3.41 -2.21
C TYR A 83 -4.61 -4.94 -2.09
N PRO A 84 -5.43 -5.69 -2.86
CA PRO A 84 -5.24 -7.13 -2.94
C PRO A 84 -3.86 -7.39 -3.56
N VAL A 85 -3.25 -8.52 -3.19
CA VAL A 85 -2.00 -9.10 -3.72
C VAL A 85 -1.60 -8.46 -5.06
N LEU A 86 -0.71 -7.46 -5.00
CA LEU A 86 -0.52 -6.52 -6.10
C LEU A 86 -0.03 -7.24 -7.36
N LEU A 87 0.87 -8.22 -7.25
CA LEU A 87 1.52 -8.80 -8.43
C LEU A 87 0.60 -9.64 -9.32
N PRO A 88 -0.17 -10.63 -8.84
CA PRO A 88 -1.03 -11.44 -9.70
C PRO A 88 -2.21 -10.66 -10.27
N ALA A 89 -2.83 -9.78 -9.47
CA ALA A 89 -3.96 -8.97 -9.92
C ALA A 89 -3.52 -7.91 -10.94
N ILE A 90 -2.34 -7.29 -10.76
CA ILE A 90 -1.78 -6.37 -11.75
C ILE A 90 -1.32 -7.13 -12.98
N ALA A 91 -0.64 -8.29 -12.85
CA ALA A 91 -0.21 -9.08 -13.99
C ALA A 91 -1.40 -9.52 -14.87
N GLU A 92 -2.49 -9.97 -14.26
CA GLU A 92 -3.71 -10.33 -14.99
C GLU A 92 -4.35 -9.11 -15.65
N ARG A 93 -4.36 -7.95 -14.97
CA ARG A 93 -4.91 -6.71 -15.51
C ARG A 93 -4.04 -6.12 -16.63
N VAL A 94 -2.72 -6.25 -16.54
CA VAL A 94 -1.76 -5.90 -17.61
C VAL A 94 -2.00 -6.80 -18.81
N LYS A 95 -2.12 -8.11 -18.62
CA LYS A 95 -2.44 -9.06 -19.70
C LYS A 95 -3.76 -8.73 -20.38
N GLN A 96 -4.79 -8.36 -19.61
CA GLN A 96 -6.08 -7.93 -20.15
C GLN A 96 -5.96 -6.61 -20.92
N ILE A 97 -5.17 -5.66 -20.43
CA ILE A 97 -4.89 -4.40 -21.12
C ILE A 97 -4.15 -4.67 -22.44
N GLU A 98 -3.08 -5.46 -22.42
CA GLU A 98 -2.31 -5.86 -23.61
C GLU A 98 -3.18 -6.58 -24.65
N ALA A 99 -4.08 -7.45 -24.20
CA ALA A 99 -5.03 -8.13 -25.10
C ALA A 99 -6.13 -7.21 -25.62
N SER A 100 -6.48 -6.15 -24.87
CA SER A 100 -7.52 -5.18 -25.24
C SER A 100 -7.02 -4.02 -26.09
N VAL A 101 -5.71 -3.80 -26.18
CA VAL A 101 -5.10 -2.84 -27.09
C VAL A 101 -5.18 -3.45 -28.49
N PRO A 102 -6.06 -2.94 -29.39
CA PRO A 102 -6.05 -3.40 -30.78
C PRO A 102 -4.68 -3.05 -31.36
N ALA A 103 -4.17 -3.89 -32.26
CA ALA A 103 -2.93 -3.66 -33.02
C ALA A 103 -3.04 -2.48 -34.01
N ALA A 104 -3.53 -1.32 -33.55
CA ALA A 104 -3.69 -0.08 -34.27
C ALA A 104 -2.62 0.93 -33.84
N LEU A 105 -1.35 0.54 -33.95
CA LEU A 105 -0.28 1.48 -34.26
C LEU A 105 0.63 0.94 -35.39
N PRO A 106 0.12 0.58 -36.59
CA PRO A 106 0.95 0.47 -37.76
C PRO A 106 0.83 1.74 -38.60
N GLU A 107 1.33 2.89 -38.12
CA GLU A 107 1.55 4.05 -39.02
C GLU A 107 2.42 5.19 -38.47
N ALA A 108 2.77 5.21 -37.17
CA ALA A 108 3.71 6.21 -36.65
C ALA A 108 5.20 5.86 -36.90
N ALA A 109 5.50 4.64 -37.37
CA ALA A 109 6.87 4.19 -37.65
C ALA A 109 7.25 4.24 -39.14
N SER A 110 6.32 4.60 -40.04
CA SER A 110 6.55 4.68 -41.49
C SER A 110 6.41 6.08 -42.08
N ALA A 111 6.35 7.12 -41.25
CA ALA A 111 6.60 8.49 -41.70
C ALA A 111 8.13 8.70 -41.72
N GLY A 112 8.70 8.67 -42.94
CA GLY A 112 10.13 8.68 -43.18
C GLY A 112 10.91 9.72 -42.39
N HIS A 113 11.84 9.26 -41.57
CA HIS A 113 13.04 10.02 -41.25
C HIS A 113 14.03 9.82 -42.40
N GLU A 114 13.93 10.66 -43.44
CA GLU A 114 15.09 10.92 -44.27
C GLU A 114 16.17 11.52 -43.36
N SER A 115 17.19 10.71 -43.07
CA SER A 115 18.41 11.14 -42.41
C SER A 115 19.17 12.08 -43.35
N THR A 116 18.85 13.37 -43.30
CA THR A 116 19.73 14.41 -43.86
C THR A 116 20.99 14.47 -43.01
N ARG A 117 22.03 13.77 -43.47
CA ARG A 117 23.41 13.92 -42.98
C ARG A 117 23.91 15.30 -43.40
N GLU A 118 23.77 16.31 -42.54
CA GLU A 118 24.59 17.52 -42.66
C GLU A 118 26.05 17.13 -42.37
N LYS A 119 26.88 17.20 -43.41
CA LYS A 119 28.33 17.13 -43.30
C LYS A 119 28.78 18.40 -42.57
N PHE A 120 29.31 18.25 -41.35
CA PHE A 120 30.18 19.26 -40.77
C PHE A 120 31.53 19.16 -41.48
N GLU A 121 31.85 20.13 -42.34
CA GLU A 121 33.22 20.42 -42.75
C GLU A 121 33.95 21.12 -41.59
N VAL A 122 35.19 20.69 -41.36
CA VAL A 122 36.17 21.27 -40.42
C VAL A 122 37.17 22.09 -41.22
#